data_AF-A0A183DD89-F1
#
_entry.id   AF-A0A183DD89-F1
#
_cell.length_a   1.000
_cell.length_b   1.000
_cell.length_c   1.000
_cell.angle_alpha   90.00
_cell.angle_beta   90.00
_cell.angle_gamma   90.00
#
_symmetry.space_group_name_H-M   'P 1'
#
loop_
_entity.id
_entity.type
_entity.pdbx_description
1 polymer ?
#
loop_
_entity_poly.entity_id
_entity_poly.type
_entity_poly.pdbx_seq_one_letter_code
_entity_poly.pdbx_strand_id
1 'polypeptide(L)'
;MLLLLSVLVASAFCLLGTRAASREADGFVTCTSVVKLKNNQDGVRLHSHDVKYGSGSGQQSVTAVQDGDDVNSYWQILAGQFPSSTE
;
A
#
# COMPACT_ATOMS: atom_id res chain seq x y z
N MET A 1 38.23 23.50 22.24
CA MET A 1 37.23 22.58 22.85
C MET A 1 35.80 23.00 22.54
N LEU A 2 35.38 24.25 22.80
CA LEU A 2 34.03 24.74 22.46
C LEU A 2 33.72 24.72 20.95
N LEU A 3 34.69 25.08 20.09
CA LEU A 3 34.55 25.02 18.62
C LEU A 3 34.41 23.59 18.09
N LEU A 4 35.11 22.63 18.70
CA LEU A 4 35.00 21.21 18.34
C LEU A 4 33.63 20.64 18.75
N LEU A 5 33.12 21.06 19.92
CA LEU A 5 31.80 20.66 20.40
C LEU A 5 30.69 21.22 19.49
N SER A 6 30.78 22.48 19.06
CA SER A 6 29.79 23.06 18.14
C SER A 6 29.78 22.40 16.77
N VAL A 7 30.95 21.98 16.24
CA VAL A 7 31.04 21.27 14.96
C VAL A 7 30.44 19.87 15.07
N LEU A 8 30.71 19.14 16.16
CA LEU A 8 30.14 17.82 16.39
C LEU A 8 28.61 17.89 16.54
N VAL A 9 28.08 18.86 17.29
CA VAL A 9 26.63 19.07 17.44
C VAL A 9 25.98 19.44 16.09
N ALA A 10 26.61 20.30 15.29
CA ALA A 10 26.11 20.66 13.97
C ALA A 10 26.10 19.46 13.00
N SER A 11 27.16 18.63 13.03
CA SER A 11 27.24 17.42 12.19
C SER A 11 26.21 16.37 12.58
N ALA A 12 25.95 16.16 13.87
CA ALA A 12 24.91 15.28 14.36
C ALA A 12 23.52 15.79 13.94
N PHE A 13 23.27 17.11 14.00
CA PHE A 13 22.02 17.71 13.56
C PHE A 13 21.81 17.59 12.04
N CYS A 14 22.88 17.72 11.24
CA CYS A 14 22.83 17.47 9.80
C CYS A 14 22.54 15.99 9.47
N LEU A 15 23.14 15.05 10.20
CA LEU A 15 22.94 13.61 9.97
C LEU A 15 21.56 13.11 10.46
N LEU A 16 20.99 13.71 11.51
CA LEU A 16 19.64 13.42 11.98
C LEU A 16 18.54 14.14 11.16
N GLY A 17 18.89 15.22 10.46
CA GLY A 17 17.93 16.09 9.75
C GLY A 17 17.54 15.63 8.34
N THR A 18 18.31 14.76 7.68
CA THR A 18 18.00 14.30 6.32
C THR A 18 17.30 12.95 6.32
N ARG A 19 16.06 12.91 6.83
CA ARG A 19 15.09 11.97 6.28
C ARG A 19 14.50 12.59 5.03
N ALA A 20 15.25 12.48 3.93
CA ALA A 20 14.64 12.62 2.61
C ALA A 20 13.66 11.45 2.47
N ALA A 21 12.42 11.62 2.94
CA ALA A 21 11.32 10.82 2.46
C ALA A 21 11.27 11.13 0.96
N SER A 22 11.78 10.23 0.14
CA SER A 22 11.50 10.23 -1.28
C SER A 22 9.98 10.18 -1.40
N ARG A 23 9.36 11.34 -1.58
CA ARG A 23 8.05 11.39 -2.20
C ARG A 23 8.32 10.97 -3.64
N GLU A 24 8.35 9.65 -3.85
CA GLU A 24 7.97 9.05 -5.11
C GLU A 24 6.80 9.89 -5.63
N ALA A 25 6.92 10.40 -6.85
CA ALA A 25 5.88 11.18 -7.47
C ALA A 25 4.63 10.28 -7.46
N ASP A 26 3.72 10.53 -6.51
CA ASP A 26 2.53 9.71 -6.32
C ASP A 26 1.62 10.00 -7.51
N GLY A 27 1.85 9.24 -8.58
CA GLY A 27 1.12 9.35 -9.82
C GLY A 27 -0.36 9.10 -9.55
N PHE A 28 -1.21 9.65 -10.39
CA PHE A 28 -2.63 9.35 -10.29
C PHE A 28 -2.88 7.86 -10.54
N VAL A 29 -3.69 7.24 -9.68
CA VAL A 29 -4.26 5.92 -9.97
C VAL A 29 -5.25 6.08 -11.12
N THR A 30 -4.99 5.38 -12.21
CA THR A 30 -5.85 5.35 -13.41
C THR A 30 -6.44 3.97 -13.62
N CYS A 31 -7.40 3.85 -14.55
CA CYS A 31 -7.83 2.54 -15.03
C CYS A 31 -6.61 1.75 -15.54
N THR A 32 -6.62 0.46 -15.29
CA THR A 32 -5.54 -0.53 -15.50
C THR A 32 -4.38 -0.48 -14.50
N SER A 33 -4.35 0.50 -13.58
CA SER A 33 -3.39 0.50 -12.47
C SER A 33 -3.52 -0.76 -11.61
N VAL A 34 -2.39 -1.27 -11.13
CA VAL A 34 -2.34 -2.39 -10.18
C VAL A 34 -1.91 -1.85 -8.82
N VAL A 35 -2.74 -2.07 -7.81
CA VAL A 35 -2.54 -1.49 -6.46
C VAL A 35 -2.63 -2.57 -5.39
N LYS A 36 -2.12 -2.28 -4.17
CA LYS A 36 -2.43 -3.05 -2.96
C LYS A 36 -3.20 -2.16 -2.00
N LEU A 37 -4.36 -2.64 -1.55
CA LEU A 37 -5.23 -1.91 -0.62
C LEU A 37 -4.86 -2.29 0.82
N LYS A 38 -4.41 -1.33 1.62
CA LYS A 38 -3.98 -1.53 3.01
C LYS A 38 -4.98 -0.93 3.99
N ASN A 39 -5.39 -1.70 5.00
CA ASN A 39 -6.01 -1.15 6.20
C ASN A 39 -4.91 -0.47 7.06
N ASN A 40 -5.04 0.84 7.28
CA ASN A 40 -4.02 1.62 7.98
C ASN A 40 -3.99 1.39 9.49
N GLN A 41 -5.10 0.98 10.10
CA GLN A 41 -5.19 0.71 11.53
C GLN A 41 -4.49 -0.61 11.87
N ASP A 42 -4.83 -1.67 11.14
CA ASP A 42 -4.35 -3.03 11.44
C ASP A 42 -3.09 -3.41 10.66
N GLY A 43 -2.73 -2.63 9.64
CA GLY A 43 -1.52 -2.86 8.84
C GLY A 43 -1.63 -3.98 7.80
N VAL A 44 -2.79 -4.62 7.67
CA VAL A 44 -3.08 -5.74 6.77
C VAL A 44 -3.55 -5.29 5.38
N ARG A 45 -3.42 -6.16 4.38
CA ARG A 45 -3.84 -5.90 2.99
C ARG A 45 -5.00 -6.77 2.54
N LEU A 46 -5.85 -6.21 1.70
CA LEU A 46 -6.92 -6.95 1.03
C LEU A 46 -6.32 -8.07 0.16
N HIS A 47 -6.82 -9.28 0.33
CA HIS A 47 -6.21 -10.49 -0.25
C HIS A 47 -7.29 -11.50 -0.67
N SER A 48 -7.08 -12.18 -1.81
CA SER A 48 -8.02 -13.20 -2.33
C SER A 48 -7.29 -14.41 -2.90
N HIS A 49 -7.55 -15.61 -2.38
CA HIS A 49 -6.91 -16.87 -2.81
C HIS A 49 -7.96 -17.99 -2.91
N ASP A 50 -7.67 -19.10 -3.58
CA ASP A 50 -8.63 -20.19 -3.85
C ASP A 50 -8.96 -21.07 -2.61
N VAL A 51 -9.34 -20.40 -1.53
CA VAL A 51 -10.01 -20.96 -0.36
C VAL A 51 -11.35 -20.28 -0.25
N LYS A 52 -12.37 -21.05 0.09
CA LYS A 52 -13.77 -20.63 0.16
C LYS A 52 -14.24 -20.70 1.60
N TYR A 53 -15.23 -19.88 1.95
CA TYR A 53 -15.93 -20.06 3.22
C TYR A 53 -16.73 -21.37 3.20
N GLY A 54 -16.88 -22.02 4.35
CA GLY A 54 -17.54 -23.33 4.47
C GLY A 54 -19.06 -23.32 4.23
N SER A 55 -19.63 -22.16 3.93
CA SER A 55 -21.05 -21.94 3.61
C SER A 55 -21.22 -20.70 2.71
N GLY A 56 -22.44 -20.41 2.27
CA GLY A 56 -22.74 -19.25 1.44
C GLY A 56 -22.57 -19.52 -0.05
N SER A 57 -22.01 -18.56 -0.80
CA SER A 57 -21.97 -18.58 -2.26
C SER A 57 -20.98 -19.58 -2.87
N GLY A 58 -20.01 -20.08 -2.10
CA GLY A 58 -18.93 -20.92 -2.61
C GLY A 58 -17.94 -20.19 -3.53
N GLN A 59 -17.97 -18.86 -3.56
CA GLN A 59 -16.98 -18.03 -4.27
C GLN A 59 -15.68 -17.92 -3.47
N GLN A 60 -14.65 -17.39 -4.12
CA GLN A 60 -13.35 -17.14 -3.53
C GLN A 60 -13.47 -16.27 -2.26
N SER A 61 -12.72 -16.60 -1.23
CA SER A 61 -12.69 -15.79 0.00
C SER A 61 -11.90 -14.50 -0.22
N VAL A 62 -12.40 -13.42 0.36
CA VAL A 62 -11.70 -12.15 0.49
C VAL A 62 -11.36 -11.97 1.96
N THR A 63 -10.07 -11.78 2.25
CA THR A 63 -9.51 -11.76 3.60
C THR A 63 -8.50 -10.61 3.75
N ALA A 64 -7.96 -10.45 4.96
CA ALA A 64 -6.90 -9.51 5.24
C ALA A 64 -5.63 -10.27 5.68
N VAL A 65 -4.50 -9.98 5.04
CA VAL A 65 -3.21 -10.65 5.32
C VAL A 65 -2.15 -9.65 5.77
N GLN A 66 -1.27 -10.06 6.69
CA GLN A 66 -0.18 -9.22 7.18
C GLN A 66 0.96 -9.08 6.15
N ASP A 67 1.13 -10.12 5.32
CA ASP A 67 2.19 -10.15 4.30
C ASP A 67 2.00 -9.01 3.29
N GLY A 68 3.00 -8.14 3.21
CA GLY A 68 2.97 -6.99 2.33
C GLY A 68 3.24 -7.30 0.87
N ASP A 69 3.94 -8.40 0.62
CA ASP A 69 4.53 -8.72 -0.67
C ASP A 69 3.79 -9.87 -1.38
N ASP A 70 2.79 -10.44 -0.71
CA ASP A 70 1.91 -11.45 -1.28
C ASP A 70 1.24 -10.98 -2.58
N VAL A 71 1.25 -11.87 -3.58
CA VAL A 71 0.78 -11.62 -4.95
C VAL A 71 -0.75 -11.56 -5.06
N ASN A 72 -1.46 -12.24 -4.18
CA ASN A 72 -2.92 -12.26 -4.13
C ASN A 72 -3.50 -11.00 -3.47
N SER A 73 -2.63 -10.06 -3.08
CA SER A 73 -3.01 -8.71 -2.64
C SER A 73 -2.92 -7.65 -3.73
N TYR A 74 -2.56 -8.01 -4.97
CA TYR A 74 -2.63 -7.10 -6.11
C TYR A 74 -4.05 -7.02 -6.69
N TRP A 75 -4.55 -5.80 -6.85
CA TRP A 75 -5.87 -5.51 -7.40
C TRP A 75 -5.74 -4.60 -8.62
N GLN A 76 -6.31 -5.00 -9.75
CA GLN A 76 -6.37 -4.18 -10.94
C GLN A 76 -7.60 -3.27 -10.91
N ILE A 77 -7.39 -1.97 -11.11
CA ILE A 77 -8.48 -1.00 -11.21
C ILE A 77 -9.07 -1.05 -12.61
N LEU A 78 -10.35 -1.36 -12.74
CA LEU A 78 -11.07 -1.35 -14.01
C LEU A 78 -12.08 -0.19 -14.04
N ALA A 79 -12.41 0.27 -15.24
CA ALA A 79 -13.56 1.15 -15.42
C ALA A 79 -14.84 0.38 -15.05
N GLY A 80 -15.81 1.06 -14.45
CA GLY A 80 -17.12 0.46 -14.15
C GLY A 80 -17.79 0.00 -15.44
N GLN A 81 -17.96 -1.32 -15.58
CA GLN A 81 -18.77 -1.90 -16.65
C GLN A 81 -20.24 -1.79 -16.22
N PHE A 82 -20.85 -0.64 -16.48
CA PHE A 82 -22.30 -0.54 -16.43
C PHE A 82 -22.83 -1.07 -17.75
N PRO A 83 -23.60 -2.17 -17.78
CA PRO A 83 -24.35 -2.50 -18.97
C PRO A 83 -25.23 -1.29 -19.30
N SER A 84 -25.14 -0.78 -20.52
CA SER A 84 -26.08 0.24 -20.99
C SER A 84 -27.48 -0.30 -20.77
N SER A 85 -28.33 0.45 -20.08
CA SER A 85 -29.71 0.07 -19.75
C SER A 85 -30.64 0.10 -20.98
N THR A 86 -30.15 -0.40 -22.12
CA THR A 86 -30.85 -0.43 -23.40
C THR A 86 -30.81 -1.86 -23.93
N GLU A 87 -31.38 -2.78 -23.15
CA GLU A 87 -32.02 -4.02 -23.59
C GLU A 87 -33.34 -4.11 -22.83
#